data_AF-A0A926PRY8-F1
#
_entry.id   AF-A0A926PRY8-F1
#
_cell.length_a   1.000
_cell.length_b   1.000
_cell.length_c   1.000
_cell.angle_alpha   90.00
_cell.angle_beta   90.00
_cell.angle_gamma   90.00
#
_symmetry.space_group_name_H-M   'P 1'
#
loop_
_entity.id
_entity.type
_entity.pdbx_description
1 polymer ?
#
loop_
_entity_poly.entity_id
_entity_poly.type
_entity_poly.pdbx_seq_one_letter_code
_entity_poly.pdbx_strand_id
1 'polypeptide(L)'
;MAQDSGYKFSEAIKVKLDQGKLNLNGAISSSGEFDIYQFKLKQRSKFDCALNLDDDDVELALFDRRGNQISVSDNDDGDDDDDNNSKFRTRSRVQNSPLSIKKTLRAGLYFLGIRSLEQDTETEATEIEYSCDSSAIELPGRTRKEALKINSKKLKLKGSYRYSGTLSSDSPVGFYQFNLTQQSSFSSFVKSLGDDVEIELYDSNQQQITISNNSLQLLDTGKYFVKLSLKVKSESVDYKLKLKFDAVPIDFSGNNVSAARVVSASPSVSVFKDYVGVLDSDDYYKVNIASPSSLNLVLDGLAADANLEVLDQSGTVVGSSNVPGTAKDLVNLSLKGGTYYVRVTAGANASTSYNLSFTSAPLKLFGLTSEGTNVVAFNPDRPTDTVQLGITGLAAGETLKVVDFQSSTGDLFGLSSANKLYKIDVATGAAIAMTLSTSGTTSTTPSTGTSTNPLALTGTAIGLDCDPTSGNIRVVTDADEHRVLTPVSGSTNTFTVVMDTALAYATGDANAAQNPNVTALAYSNNFRGSTSTALYGIDTTLDALVRLAEVTAAVVPAPGNLTTVGALGVDFSPSAGFDIFTDSNLSNTAYGMSGSDLYSINLTSGAAAKLGTVVVNGIPTQLVGISSRV
;
A
#
# COMPACT_ATOMS: atom_id res chain seq x y z
N MET A 1 20.71 -70.35 -15.31
CA MET A 1 19.88 -71.30 -16.06
C MET A 1 18.75 -70.52 -16.70
N ALA A 2 18.91 -70.13 -17.96
CA ALA A 2 17.82 -69.70 -18.82
C ALA A 2 17.43 -70.93 -19.65
N GLN A 3 16.16 -71.32 -19.61
CA GLN A 3 15.62 -72.39 -20.44
C GLN A 3 15.37 -71.86 -21.85
N ASP A 4 16.09 -72.44 -22.81
CA ASP A 4 15.61 -72.91 -24.11
C ASP A 4 14.61 -72.03 -24.89
N SER A 5 14.98 -70.77 -25.14
CA SER A 5 14.21 -69.89 -26.03
C SER A 5 14.83 -69.71 -27.43
N GLY A 6 15.91 -70.42 -27.77
CA GLY A 6 16.62 -70.25 -29.06
C GLY A 6 17.30 -68.88 -29.28
N TYR A 7 16.96 -67.86 -28.49
CA TYR A 7 17.50 -66.50 -28.60
C TYR A 7 18.89 -66.37 -27.96
N LYS A 8 19.85 -65.80 -28.70
CA LYS A 8 21.24 -65.60 -28.23
C LYS A 8 21.40 -64.35 -27.34
N PHE A 9 20.62 -64.22 -26.26
CA PHE A 9 20.73 -63.08 -25.34
C PHE A 9 22.12 -62.89 -24.72
N SER A 10 22.92 -63.97 -24.63
CA SER A 10 24.31 -63.93 -24.16
C SER A 10 25.26 -63.21 -25.13
N GLU A 11 24.88 -63.10 -26.40
CA GLU A 11 25.65 -62.47 -27.48
C GLU A 11 25.12 -61.06 -27.82
N ALA A 12 24.18 -60.53 -27.01
CA ALA A 12 23.52 -59.27 -27.27
C ALA A 12 24.49 -58.08 -27.41
N ILE A 13 24.26 -57.27 -28.44
CA ILE A 13 25.04 -56.07 -28.71
C ILE A 13 24.71 -55.01 -27.65
N LYS A 14 25.70 -54.59 -26.88
CA LYS A 14 25.50 -53.58 -25.82
C LYS A 14 25.39 -52.19 -26.42
N VAL A 15 24.27 -51.55 -26.18
CA VAL A 15 23.98 -50.21 -26.71
C VAL A 15 23.74 -49.23 -25.57
N LYS A 16 24.18 -47.99 -25.77
CA LYS A 16 23.95 -46.90 -24.81
C LYS A 16 22.91 -45.96 -25.40
N LEU A 17 21.87 -45.68 -24.61
CA LEU A 17 20.94 -44.58 -24.87
C LEU A 17 21.69 -43.28 -24.55
N ASP A 18 22.10 -42.53 -25.57
CA ASP A 18 22.75 -41.23 -25.38
C ASP A 18 21.69 -40.13 -25.41
N GLN A 19 21.62 -39.33 -24.34
CA GLN A 19 20.56 -38.33 -24.11
C GLN A 19 19.12 -38.85 -24.31
N GLY A 20 18.88 -40.14 -24.05
CA GLY A 20 17.57 -40.76 -24.21
C GLY A 20 17.37 -41.41 -25.56
N LYS A 21 18.15 -41.05 -26.60
CA LYS A 21 18.01 -41.60 -27.94
C LYS A 21 19.01 -42.72 -28.22
N LEU A 22 18.57 -43.67 -29.03
CA LEU A 22 19.37 -44.73 -29.62
C LEU A 22 19.03 -44.80 -31.10
N ASN A 23 19.99 -44.39 -31.93
CA ASN A 23 19.94 -44.62 -33.36
C ASN A 23 20.96 -45.70 -33.66
N LEU A 24 20.52 -46.77 -34.30
CA LEU A 24 21.38 -47.87 -34.71
C LEU A 24 21.11 -48.14 -36.18
N ASN A 25 22.20 -48.23 -36.94
CA ASN A 25 22.18 -48.71 -38.32
C ASN A 25 22.82 -50.09 -38.27
N GLY A 26 22.10 -51.09 -38.77
CA GLY A 26 22.57 -52.46 -38.75
C GLY A 26 21.92 -53.30 -39.82
N ALA A 27 22.66 -54.28 -40.30
CA ALA A 27 22.14 -55.36 -41.11
C ALA A 27 21.41 -56.37 -40.23
N ILE A 28 20.18 -56.74 -40.57
CA ILE A 28 19.51 -57.89 -39.93
C ILE A 28 19.77 -59.19 -40.68
N SER A 29 19.87 -60.29 -39.94
CA SER A 29 20.07 -61.61 -40.56
C SER A 29 18.78 -62.14 -41.22
N SER A 30 18.89 -62.75 -42.42
CA SER A 30 17.79 -63.43 -43.11
C SER A 30 17.43 -64.80 -42.50
N SER A 31 18.01 -65.14 -41.35
CA SER A 31 17.83 -66.44 -40.69
C SER A 31 16.48 -66.59 -39.97
N GLY A 32 15.76 -65.48 -39.76
CA GLY A 32 14.56 -65.43 -38.93
C GLY A 32 14.84 -65.43 -37.42
N GLU A 33 16.11 -65.46 -37.00
CA GLU A 33 16.53 -65.26 -35.61
C GLU A 33 16.53 -63.76 -35.25
N PHE A 34 16.33 -63.45 -33.96
CA PHE A 34 16.42 -62.08 -33.48
C PHE A 34 17.88 -61.63 -33.33
N ASP A 35 18.18 -60.48 -33.91
CA ASP A 35 19.33 -59.67 -33.55
C ASP A 35 19.01 -58.90 -32.26
N ILE A 36 19.74 -59.22 -31.19
CA ILE A 36 19.44 -58.75 -29.83
C ILE A 36 20.36 -57.59 -29.44
N TYR A 37 19.75 -56.48 -29.02
CA TYR A 37 20.42 -55.29 -28.50
C TYR A 37 20.10 -55.10 -27.01
N GLN A 38 21.14 -55.02 -26.19
CA GLN A 38 21.02 -54.86 -24.74
C GLN A 38 21.14 -53.39 -24.35
N PHE A 39 20.14 -52.84 -23.66
CA PHE A 39 20.16 -51.49 -23.11
C PHE A 39 19.77 -51.45 -21.63
N LYS A 40 20.20 -50.39 -20.94
CA LYS A 40 19.93 -50.19 -19.50
C LYS A 40 19.28 -48.84 -19.24
N LEU A 41 18.10 -48.87 -18.63
CA LEU A 41 17.43 -47.68 -18.13
C LEU A 41 17.89 -47.38 -16.70
N LYS A 42 18.37 -46.15 -16.47
CA LYS A 42 18.85 -45.71 -15.15
C LYS A 42 17.70 -45.35 -14.18
N GLN A 43 16.53 -45.03 -14.71
CA GLN A 43 15.30 -44.71 -13.97
C GLN A 43 14.07 -45.20 -14.75
N ARG A 44 12.86 -45.05 -14.20
CA ARG A 44 11.64 -45.35 -14.97
C ARG A 44 11.55 -44.38 -16.14
N SER A 45 11.29 -44.88 -17.34
CA SER A 45 11.25 -44.07 -18.56
C SER A 45 10.06 -44.47 -19.42
N LYS A 46 9.52 -43.51 -20.18
CA LYS A 46 8.74 -43.87 -21.38
C LYS A 46 9.73 -44.28 -22.44
N PHE A 47 9.63 -45.53 -22.89
CA PHE A 47 10.40 -46.09 -23.97
C PHE A 47 9.51 -46.10 -25.21
N ASP A 48 9.97 -45.44 -26.26
CA ASP A 48 9.33 -45.39 -27.56
C ASP A 48 10.37 -45.85 -28.56
N CYS A 49 10.10 -46.91 -29.30
CA CYS A 49 11.00 -47.35 -30.35
C CYS A 49 10.22 -47.61 -31.63
N ALA A 50 10.65 -47.00 -32.72
CA ALA A 50 10.02 -47.13 -34.02
C ALA A 50 11.05 -47.55 -35.07
N LEU A 51 10.63 -48.46 -35.95
CA LEU A 51 11.36 -48.84 -37.15
C LEU A 51 11.14 -47.76 -38.23
N ASN A 52 12.20 -47.29 -38.89
CA ASN A 52 12.10 -46.23 -39.89
C ASN A 52 12.10 -46.80 -41.32
N LEU A 53 11.35 -47.88 -41.57
CA LEU A 53 11.23 -48.54 -42.87
C LEU A 53 9.76 -48.81 -43.21
N ASP A 54 9.43 -48.79 -44.52
CA ASP A 54 8.11 -49.15 -45.07
C ASP A 54 7.93 -50.66 -45.29
N ASP A 55 8.78 -51.48 -44.66
CA ASP A 55 8.85 -52.93 -44.88
C ASP A 55 7.97 -53.69 -43.87
N ASP A 56 6.99 -54.45 -44.38
CA ASP A 56 5.98 -55.16 -43.58
C ASP A 56 6.52 -56.48 -43.00
N ASP A 57 7.74 -56.90 -43.37
CA ASP A 57 8.32 -58.22 -43.09
C ASP A 57 9.39 -58.21 -41.98
N VAL A 58 9.29 -57.29 -41.02
CA VAL A 58 10.17 -57.21 -39.85
C VAL A 58 9.36 -57.25 -38.55
N GLU A 59 9.87 -57.88 -37.49
CA GLU A 59 9.26 -57.85 -36.15
C GLU A 59 10.21 -57.21 -35.13
N LEU A 60 9.67 -56.26 -34.36
CA LEU A 60 10.34 -55.68 -33.20
C LEU A 60 9.78 -56.32 -31.92
N ALA A 61 10.64 -56.77 -31.02
CA ALA A 61 10.23 -57.35 -29.74
C ALA A 61 11.06 -56.78 -28.59
N LEU A 62 10.40 -56.52 -27.46
CA LEU A 62 11.03 -56.04 -26.24
C LEU A 62 11.00 -57.13 -25.18
N PHE A 63 12.14 -57.40 -24.56
CA PHE A 63 12.31 -58.45 -23.55
C PHE A 63 12.82 -57.90 -22.21
N ASP A 64 12.45 -58.59 -21.12
CA ASP A 64 12.93 -58.28 -19.77
C ASP A 64 14.32 -58.87 -19.51
N ARG A 65 14.90 -58.53 -18.35
CA ARG A 65 16.21 -59.05 -17.93
C ARG A 65 16.31 -60.59 -17.84
N ARG A 66 15.18 -61.30 -17.83
CA ARG A 66 15.07 -62.76 -17.75
C ARG A 66 14.85 -63.39 -19.14
N GLY A 67 14.74 -62.58 -20.20
CA GLY A 67 14.46 -63.02 -21.56
C GLY A 67 12.98 -63.22 -21.86
N ASN A 68 12.07 -62.81 -20.98
CA ASN A 68 10.63 -62.89 -21.26
C ASN A 68 10.22 -61.73 -22.17
N GLN A 69 9.45 -62.02 -23.21
CA GLN A 69 8.87 -61.02 -24.09
C GLN A 69 7.84 -60.17 -23.33
N ILE A 70 8.05 -58.86 -23.28
CA ILE A 70 7.22 -57.86 -22.61
C ILE A 70 6.27 -57.18 -23.61
N SER A 71 6.71 -56.99 -24.85
CA SER A 71 5.96 -56.33 -25.92
C SER A 71 6.49 -56.78 -27.28
N VAL A 72 5.63 -56.74 -28.29
CA VAL A 72 6.01 -56.85 -29.71
C VAL A 72 5.45 -55.63 -30.43
N SER A 73 6.02 -55.25 -31.56
CA SER A 73 5.46 -54.24 -32.44
C SER A 73 4.08 -54.68 -32.92
N ASP A 74 3.07 -53.91 -32.56
CA ASP A 74 1.77 -53.94 -33.22
C ASP A 74 1.77 -52.90 -34.35
N ASN A 75 0.99 -53.14 -35.40
CA ASN A 75 0.63 -52.09 -36.35
C ASN A 75 -0.14 -51.04 -35.53
N ASP A 76 0.36 -49.81 -35.49
CA ASP A 76 -0.24 -48.71 -34.72
C ASP A 76 -1.56 -48.30 -35.39
N ASP A 77 -2.61 -49.11 -35.22
CA ASP A 77 -4.00 -48.71 -35.42
C ASP A 77 -4.32 -47.82 -34.21
N GLY A 78 -3.93 -46.54 -34.28
CA GLY A 78 -3.85 -45.61 -33.15
C GLY A 78 -5.12 -45.40 -32.31
N ASP A 79 -5.49 -46.40 -31.51
CA ASP A 79 -6.47 -46.35 -30.44
C ASP A 79 -5.82 -46.92 -29.17
N ASP A 80 -5.36 -46.00 -28.32
CA ASP A 80 -5.23 -46.24 -26.89
C ASP A 80 -6.65 -46.55 -26.36
N ASP A 81 -6.96 -47.82 -26.10
CA ASP A 81 -7.88 -48.18 -25.01
C ASP A 81 -7.65 -49.63 -24.55
N ASP A 82 -7.58 -49.76 -23.22
CA ASP A 82 -7.60 -51.01 -22.46
C ASP A 82 -8.72 -51.93 -22.96
N ASP A 83 -8.40 -53.15 -23.40
CA ASP A 83 -9.19 -54.30 -22.98
C ASP A 83 -8.47 -55.65 -23.16
N ASN A 84 -8.51 -56.40 -22.07
CA ASN A 84 -8.00 -57.75 -21.94
C ASN A 84 -8.99 -58.71 -22.64
N ASN A 85 -8.49 -59.59 -23.51
CA ASN A 85 -9.17 -60.75 -24.12
C ASN A 85 -9.99 -60.52 -25.41
N SER A 86 -9.42 -60.83 -26.58
CA SER A 86 -9.93 -61.91 -27.44
C SER A 86 -9.07 -62.13 -28.69
N LYS A 87 -9.07 -63.39 -29.13
CA LYS A 87 -8.37 -63.96 -30.29
C LYS A 87 -8.90 -63.40 -31.61
N PHE A 88 -8.01 -63.31 -32.60
CA PHE A 88 -8.23 -63.00 -34.02
C PHE A 88 -8.71 -61.57 -34.33
N ARG A 89 -7.76 -60.68 -34.65
CA ARG A 89 -8.01 -59.50 -35.49
C ARG A 89 -7.33 -59.69 -36.84
N THR A 90 -8.14 -59.64 -37.91
CA THR A 90 -7.71 -59.55 -39.30
C THR A 90 -7.08 -58.18 -39.54
N ARG A 91 -5.83 -58.15 -40.02
CA ARG A 91 -5.05 -56.95 -40.31
C ARG A 91 -5.68 -56.16 -41.47
N SER A 92 -6.06 -54.91 -41.24
CA SER A 92 -6.41 -53.95 -42.29
C SER A 92 -5.41 -52.79 -42.20
N ARG A 93 -4.68 -52.55 -43.29
CA ARG A 93 -3.51 -51.67 -43.35
C ARG A 93 -3.93 -50.22 -43.58
N VAL A 94 -3.44 -49.30 -42.75
CA VAL A 94 -3.16 -47.92 -43.21
C VAL A 94 -1.74 -47.93 -43.77
N GLN A 95 -1.56 -47.64 -45.06
CA GLN A 95 -0.22 -47.53 -45.66
C GLN A 95 0.59 -46.45 -44.93
N ASN A 96 1.85 -46.77 -44.60
CA ASN A 96 2.89 -45.90 -44.02
C ASN A 96 2.83 -45.59 -42.50
N SER A 97 2.45 -46.55 -41.64
CA SER A 97 2.70 -46.42 -40.20
C SER A 97 3.89 -47.29 -39.77
N PRO A 98 4.95 -46.72 -39.17
CA PRO A 98 6.11 -47.50 -38.74
C PRO A 98 5.74 -48.46 -37.60
N LEU A 99 6.26 -49.69 -37.65
CA LEU A 99 6.19 -50.64 -36.54
C LEU A 99 6.82 -49.99 -35.29
N SER A 100 6.06 -49.89 -34.20
CA SER A 100 6.52 -49.23 -32.98
C SER A 100 6.20 -50.00 -31.70
N ILE A 101 7.04 -49.81 -30.68
CA ILE A 101 6.82 -50.26 -29.31
C ILE A 101 6.84 -49.04 -28.40
N LYS A 102 5.69 -48.73 -27.81
CA LYS A 102 5.54 -47.69 -26.78
C LYS A 102 5.26 -48.36 -25.43
N LYS A 103 6.21 -48.27 -24.49
CA LYS A 103 6.07 -48.86 -23.15
C LYS A 103 6.66 -48.00 -22.05
N THR A 104 5.98 -47.91 -20.91
CA THR A 104 6.58 -47.35 -19.70
C THR A 104 7.36 -48.43 -18.95
N LEU A 105 8.68 -48.29 -18.90
CA LEU A 105 9.58 -49.29 -18.33
C LEU A 105 10.20 -48.80 -17.02
N ARG A 106 10.39 -49.70 -16.05
CA ARG A 106 11.11 -49.40 -14.79
C ARG A 106 12.62 -49.28 -15.04
N ALA A 107 13.37 -48.71 -14.09
CA ALA A 107 14.83 -48.79 -14.11
C ALA A 107 15.27 -50.25 -14.16
N GLY A 108 16.15 -50.61 -15.08
CA GLY A 108 16.45 -52.01 -15.31
C GLY A 108 17.22 -52.28 -16.59
N LEU A 109 17.57 -53.55 -16.75
CA LEU A 109 18.17 -54.08 -17.96
C LEU A 109 17.06 -54.64 -18.85
N TYR A 110 17.10 -54.30 -20.14
CA TYR A 110 16.15 -54.75 -21.14
C TYR A 110 16.88 -55.14 -22.42
N PHE A 111 16.21 -55.90 -23.26
CA PHE A 111 16.71 -56.32 -24.55
C PHE A 111 15.69 -55.99 -25.64
N LEU A 112 16.16 -55.40 -26.74
CA LEU A 112 15.38 -55.18 -27.95
C LEU A 112 15.80 -56.22 -28.97
N GLY A 113 14.87 -56.98 -29.50
CA GLY A 113 15.10 -57.92 -30.59
C GLY A 113 14.49 -57.41 -31.88
N ILE A 114 15.22 -57.55 -32.98
CA ILE A 114 14.73 -57.30 -34.35
C ILE A 114 14.95 -58.56 -35.19
N ARG A 115 13.97 -59.00 -35.97
CA ARG A 115 14.14 -60.12 -36.91
C ARG A 115 13.39 -59.90 -38.22
N SER A 116 13.90 -60.51 -39.30
CA SER A 116 13.14 -60.70 -40.54
C SER A 116 12.05 -61.76 -40.35
N LEU A 117 10.88 -61.53 -40.93
CA LEU A 117 9.79 -62.50 -41.07
C LEU A 117 9.84 -63.21 -42.44
N GLU A 118 10.60 -62.68 -43.39
CA GLU A 118 10.84 -63.30 -44.69
C GLU A 118 12.04 -64.27 -44.60
N GLN A 119 11.82 -65.52 -45.05
CA GLN A 119 12.85 -66.56 -45.13
C GLN A 119 13.26 -66.76 -46.58
N ASP A 120 14.22 -65.95 -47.05
CA ASP A 120 14.86 -66.17 -48.36
C ASP A 120 16.31 -66.63 -48.18
N THR A 121 16.66 -67.74 -48.83
CA THR A 121 17.98 -68.39 -48.72
C THR A 121 19.08 -67.73 -49.58
N GLU A 122 18.76 -66.66 -50.31
CA GLU A 122 19.74 -65.89 -51.10
C GLU A 122 19.38 -64.39 -51.11
N THR A 123 19.85 -63.62 -50.12
CA THR A 123 20.13 -62.17 -50.30
C THR A 123 20.92 -61.57 -49.13
N GLU A 124 21.67 -60.51 -49.45
CA GLU A 124 22.50 -59.73 -48.54
C GLU A 124 21.66 -59.01 -47.47
N ALA A 125 22.17 -59.00 -46.23
CA ALA A 125 21.89 -58.06 -45.16
C ALA A 125 21.04 -56.81 -45.52
N THR A 126 19.79 -56.75 -45.03
CA THR A 126 18.96 -55.52 -45.13
C THR A 126 19.40 -54.51 -44.08
N GLU A 127 19.83 -53.31 -44.50
CA GLU A 127 20.19 -52.21 -43.61
C GLU A 127 18.91 -51.59 -43.01
N ILE A 128 18.78 -51.66 -41.69
CA ILE A 128 17.66 -51.08 -40.95
C ILE A 128 18.12 -49.88 -40.15
N GLU A 129 17.37 -48.79 -40.26
CA GLU A 129 17.44 -47.66 -39.34
C GLU A 129 16.25 -47.69 -38.39
N TYR A 130 16.52 -47.63 -37.09
CA TYR A 130 15.48 -47.48 -36.08
C TYR A 130 15.90 -46.46 -35.04
N SER A 131 14.90 -45.78 -34.47
CA SER A 131 15.11 -44.78 -33.43
C SER A 131 14.32 -45.18 -32.21
N CYS A 132 15.04 -45.45 -31.11
CA CYS A 132 14.41 -45.55 -29.81
C CYS A 132 14.69 -44.28 -28.99
N ASP A 133 13.65 -43.65 -28.45
CA ASP A 133 13.75 -42.59 -27.45
C ASP A 133 13.30 -43.12 -26.08
N SER A 134 13.99 -42.68 -25.05
CA SER A 134 13.69 -42.98 -23.66
C SER A 134 13.69 -41.69 -22.87
N SER A 135 12.49 -41.21 -22.57
CA SER A 135 12.32 -40.04 -21.73
C SER A 135 12.17 -40.47 -20.28
N ALA A 136 13.11 -40.02 -19.46
CA ALA A 136 13.17 -40.34 -18.05
C ALA A 136 11.98 -39.69 -17.31
N ILE A 137 11.21 -40.48 -16.56
CA ILE A 137 10.11 -40.00 -15.73
C ILE A 137 10.66 -39.64 -14.34
N GLU A 138 10.45 -38.40 -13.90
CA GLU A 138 10.75 -38.01 -12.53
C GLU A 138 9.68 -38.58 -11.58
N LEU A 139 10.07 -39.53 -10.74
CA LEU A 139 9.15 -40.18 -9.81
C LEU A 139 9.04 -39.42 -8.49
N PRO A 140 7.85 -39.41 -7.86
CA PRO A 140 7.73 -38.89 -6.50
C PRO A 140 8.57 -39.71 -5.52
N GLY A 141 9.01 -39.06 -4.44
CA GLY A 141 9.63 -39.77 -3.33
C GLY A 141 8.61 -40.64 -2.60
N ARG A 142 9.02 -41.81 -2.09
CA ARG A 142 8.12 -42.66 -1.29
C ARG A 142 8.01 -42.19 0.16
N THR A 143 8.99 -41.42 0.60
CA THR A 143 9.03 -40.78 1.92
C THR A 143 9.34 -39.29 1.76
N ARG A 144 9.09 -38.49 2.81
CA ARG A 144 9.45 -37.06 2.81
C ARG A 144 10.95 -36.83 2.61
N LYS A 145 11.81 -37.72 3.14
CA LYS A 145 13.27 -37.63 2.99
C LYS A 145 13.69 -37.79 1.52
N GLU A 146 12.95 -38.61 0.79
CA GLU A 146 13.16 -38.90 -0.63
C GLU A 146 12.31 -38.01 -1.55
N ALA A 147 11.56 -37.05 -0.99
CA ALA A 147 10.61 -36.25 -1.75
C ALA A 147 11.26 -35.63 -2.99
N LEU A 148 10.57 -35.74 -4.13
CA LEU A 148 11.08 -35.19 -5.38
C LEU A 148 11.16 -33.66 -5.26
N LYS A 149 12.36 -33.11 -5.44
CA LYS A 149 12.57 -31.66 -5.41
C LYS A 149 11.99 -31.04 -6.68
N ILE A 150 10.94 -30.26 -6.52
CA ILE A 150 10.35 -29.49 -7.62
C ILE A 150 11.38 -28.47 -8.08
N ASN A 151 11.77 -28.59 -9.36
CA ASN A 151 12.70 -27.71 -10.06
C ASN A 151 14.06 -27.51 -9.33
N SER A 152 14.91 -28.55 -9.37
CA SER A 152 16.26 -28.58 -8.78
C SER A 152 17.26 -27.55 -9.35
N LYS A 153 16.89 -26.74 -10.37
CA LYS A 153 17.79 -25.83 -11.10
C LYS A 153 17.41 -24.33 -11.00
N LYS A 154 16.84 -23.90 -9.86
CA LYS A 154 16.31 -22.55 -9.52
C LYS A 154 14.81 -22.46 -9.80
N LEU A 155 14.01 -22.39 -8.73
CA LEU A 155 12.61 -22.00 -8.81
C LEU A 155 12.56 -20.62 -9.47
N LYS A 156 12.01 -20.51 -10.68
CA LYS A 156 11.40 -19.24 -11.08
C LYS A 156 10.17 -19.15 -10.19
N LEU A 157 10.15 -18.20 -9.25
CA LEU A 157 9.11 -17.99 -8.23
C LEU A 157 7.73 -17.65 -8.82
N LYS A 158 7.60 -17.78 -10.15
CA LYS A 158 6.39 -17.63 -10.94
C LYS A 158 6.39 -18.72 -12.00
N GLY A 159 5.37 -19.57 -12.01
CA GLY A 159 5.25 -20.61 -13.04
C GLY A 159 4.34 -21.77 -12.67
N SER A 160 4.03 -22.59 -13.68
CA SER A 160 3.30 -23.84 -13.52
C SER A 160 4.20 -25.02 -13.84
N TYR A 161 4.28 -25.95 -12.90
CA TYR A 161 5.09 -27.16 -12.97
C TYR A 161 4.18 -28.36 -13.11
N ARG A 162 4.51 -29.27 -14.03
CA ARG A 162 3.70 -30.45 -14.33
C ARG A 162 4.52 -31.71 -14.09
N TYR A 163 3.91 -32.68 -13.44
CA TYR A 163 4.48 -33.98 -13.13
C TYR A 163 3.46 -35.06 -13.47
N SER A 164 3.96 -36.23 -13.86
CA SER A 164 3.14 -37.42 -14.03
C SER A 164 3.74 -38.55 -13.22
N GLY A 165 2.90 -39.41 -12.67
CA GLY A 165 3.36 -40.55 -11.89
C GLY A 165 2.29 -41.61 -11.79
N THR A 166 2.61 -42.65 -11.04
CA THR A 166 1.73 -43.78 -10.76
C THR A 166 1.79 -44.08 -9.27
N LEU A 167 0.65 -44.27 -8.64
CA LEU A 167 0.55 -44.83 -7.28
C LEU A 167 -0.01 -46.25 -7.37
N SER A 168 0.37 -47.12 -6.43
CA SER A 168 -0.15 -48.49 -6.37
C SER A 168 -0.26 -48.95 -4.92
N SER A 169 -0.90 -50.10 -4.68
CA SER A 169 -0.92 -50.75 -3.37
C SER A 169 0.47 -50.93 -2.73
N ASP A 170 1.50 -51.21 -3.55
CA ASP A 170 2.91 -51.36 -3.11
C ASP A 170 3.63 -50.02 -2.89
N SER A 171 3.08 -48.92 -3.40
CA SER A 171 3.64 -47.57 -3.30
C SER A 171 2.50 -46.56 -3.26
N PRO A 172 1.71 -46.51 -2.17
CA PRO A 172 0.43 -45.82 -2.15
C PRO A 172 0.55 -44.31 -1.98
N VAL A 173 1.78 -43.82 -1.76
CA VAL A 173 2.07 -42.41 -1.51
C VAL A 173 3.18 -41.88 -2.41
N GLY A 174 3.08 -40.61 -2.78
CA GLY A 174 4.09 -39.88 -3.51
C GLY A 174 4.35 -38.51 -2.88
N PHE A 175 5.62 -38.20 -2.61
CA PHE A 175 6.05 -36.94 -2.02
C PHE A 175 6.83 -36.07 -3.00
N TYR A 176 6.45 -34.80 -3.01
CA TYR A 176 7.17 -33.71 -3.65
C TYR A 176 7.57 -32.67 -2.61
N GLN A 177 8.67 -31.96 -2.84
CA GLN A 177 9.11 -30.87 -1.98
C GLN A 177 9.45 -29.63 -2.80
N PHE A 178 9.17 -28.46 -2.25
CA PHE A 178 9.58 -27.17 -2.81
C PHE A 178 10.03 -26.23 -1.68
N ASN A 179 10.76 -25.17 -2.06
CA ASN A 179 11.19 -24.13 -1.14
C ASN A 179 10.80 -22.78 -1.71
N LEU A 180 10.09 -21.97 -0.94
CA LEU A 180 9.72 -20.61 -1.27
C LEU A 180 10.74 -19.65 -0.64
N THR A 181 11.29 -18.75 -1.44
CA THR A 181 12.21 -17.69 -0.95
C THR A 181 11.52 -16.34 -0.76
N GLN A 182 10.24 -16.27 -1.10
CA GLN A 182 9.34 -15.14 -0.88
C GLN A 182 7.93 -15.67 -0.68
N GLN A 183 7.06 -14.91 -0.02
CA GLN A 183 5.65 -15.26 0.10
C GLN A 183 5.05 -15.42 -1.31
N SER A 184 4.28 -16.48 -1.50
CA SER A 184 3.75 -16.85 -2.82
C SER A 184 2.38 -17.45 -2.69
N SER A 185 1.50 -17.13 -3.64
CA SER A 185 0.29 -17.91 -3.83
C SER A 185 0.64 -19.28 -4.42
N PHE A 186 0.02 -20.32 -3.89
CA PHE A 186 0.22 -21.71 -4.27
C PHE A 186 -1.12 -22.36 -4.56
N SER A 187 -1.22 -23.04 -5.70
CA SER A 187 -2.32 -23.96 -5.96
C SER A 187 -1.80 -25.27 -6.52
N SER A 188 -2.52 -26.34 -6.23
CA SER A 188 -2.19 -27.68 -6.67
C SER A 188 -3.40 -28.33 -7.31
N PHE A 189 -3.19 -29.02 -8.42
CA PHE A 189 -4.24 -29.73 -9.14
C PHE A 189 -3.73 -31.12 -9.51
N VAL A 190 -4.45 -32.15 -9.11
CA VAL A 190 -4.19 -33.54 -9.52
C VAL A 190 -5.36 -34.05 -10.35
N LYS A 191 -5.05 -34.66 -11.49
CA LYS A 191 -5.99 -35.40 -12.35
C LYS A 191 -5.62 -36.87 -12.35
N SER A 192 -6.54 -37.74 -11.96
CA SER A 192 -6.48 -39.21 -12.05
C SER A 192 -7.74 -39.73 -12.77
N LEU A 193 -7.76 -41.02 -13.09
CA LEU A 193 -9.02 -41.72 -13.42
C LEU A 193 -9.87 -41.71 -12.14
N GLY A 194 -10.94 -40.92 -12.09
CA GLY A 194 -11.76 -40.73 -10.89
C GLY A 194 -11.08 -39.97 -9.74
N ASP A 195 -11.71 -40.00 -8.55
CA ASP A 195 -11.29 -39.31 -7.33
C ASP A 195 -10.33 -40.12 -6.45
N ASP A 196 -9.62 -41.11 -7.02
CA ASP A 196 -8.84 -42.11 -6.28
C ASP A 196 -7.55 -41.58 -5.64
N VAL A 197 -7.13 -40.36 -5.98
CA VAL A 197 -5.94 -39.72 -5.44
C VAL A 197 -6.32 -38.52 -4.57
N GLU A 198 -5.82 -38.50 -3.35
CA GLU A 198 -5.88 -37.37 -2.44
C GLU A 198 -4.60 -36.57 -2.48
N ILE A 199 -4.71 -35.24 -2.33
CA ILE A 199 -3.58 -34.31 -2.27
C ILE A 199 -3.60 -33.54 -0.95
N GLU A 200 -2.45 -33.51 -0.29
CA GLU A 200 -2.26 -32.87 1.00
C GLU A 200 -1.00 -31.98 0.96
N LEU A 201 -1.09 -30.81 1.59
CA LEU A 201 0.04 -29.88 1.74
C LEU A 201 0.48 -29.82 3.21
N TYR A 202 1.80 -29.89 3.42
CA TYR A 202 2.42 -29.82 4.74
C TYR A 202 3.55 -28.79 4.77
N ASP A 203 3.75 -28.17 5.93
CA ASP A 203 4.92 -27.33 6.22
C ASP A 203 6.17 -28.17 6.58
N SER A 204 7.25 -27.49 6.97
CA SER A 204 8.49 -28.10 7.43
C SER A 204 8.38 -28.79 8.79
N ASN A 205 7.42 -28.38 9.62
CA ASN A 205 7.18 -28.90 10.98
C ASN A 205 6.19 -30.07 11.00
N GLN A 206 5.70 -30.51 9.84
CA GLN A 206 4.72 -31.58 9.66
C GLN A 206 3.28 -31.18 9.99
N GLN A 207 3.02 -29.90 10.18
CA GLN A 207 1.65 -29.40 10.28
C GLN A 207 1.01 -29.42 8.90
N GLN A 208 -0.20 -29.96 8.85
CA GLN A 208 -1.02 -29.99 7.65
C GLN A 208 -1.64 -28.61 7.42
N ILE A 209 -1.44 -28.07 6.21
CA ILE A 209 -1.99 -26.77 5.80
C ILE A 209 -3.35 -26.97 5.13
N THR A 210 -3.48 -27.96 4.24
CA THR A 210 -4.74 -28.21 3.50
C THR A 210 -4.81 -29.61 2.90
N ILE A 211 -6.05 -30.12 2.72
CA ILE A 211 -6.43 -31.36 2.02
C ILE A 211 -7.44 -31.02 0.93
N SER A 212 -7.03 -30.38 -0.15
CA SER A 212 -7.97 -30.15 -1.25
C SER A 212 -7.29 -29.96 -2.59
N ASN A 213 -7.90 -30.61 -3.58
CA ASN A 213 -7.56 -30.44 -4.97
C ASN A 213 -8.03 -29.06 -5.44
N ASN A 214 -7.16 -28.32 -6.12
CA ASN A 214 -7.42 -26.99 -6.68
C ASN A 214 -7.72 -25.87 -5.66
N SER A 215 -7.22 -25.98 -4.42
CA SER A 215 -7.27 -24.88 -3.46
C SER A 215 -6.11 -23.91 -3.64
N LEU A 216 -6.40 -22.62 -3.53
CA LEU A 216 -5.44 -21.53 -3.56
C LEU A 216 -5.05 -21.16 -2.12
N GLN A 217 -3.75 -21.08 -1.85
CA GLN A 217 -3.16 -20.84 -0.54
C GLN A 217 -2.12 -19.73 -0.62
N LEU A 218 -2.00 -18.92 0.43
CA LEU A 218 -0.87 -18.00 0.61
C LEU A 218 0.15 -18.68 1.51
N LEU A 219 1.39 -18.84 1.02
CA LEU A 219 2.45 -19.54 1.74
C LEU A 219 3.63 -18.61 1.96
N ASP A 220 4.09 -18.51 3.20
CA ASP A 220 5.31 -17.77 3.57
C ASP A 220 6.58 -18.43 3.04
N THR A 221 7.70 -17.72 3.17
CA THR A 221 9.02 -18.29 2.86
C THR A 221 9.26 -19.55 3.68
N GLY A 222 9.76 -20.59 3.04
CA GLY A 222 10.00 -21.84 3.74
C GLY A 222 9.86 -23.07 2.85
N LYS A 223 10.07 -24.21 3.50
CA LYS A 223 10.08 -25.52 2.86
C LYS A 223 8.74 -26.22 3.06
N TYR A 224 8.17 -26.73 1.98
CA TYR A 224 6.87 -27.39 1.97
C TYR A 224 6.92 -28.74 1.28
N PHE A 225 5.94 -29.58 1.59
CA PHE A 225 5.79 -30.91 1.02
C PHE A 225 4.37 -31.12 0.49
N VAL A 226 4.26 -31.60 -0.75
CA VAL A 226 3.00 -32.10 -1.32
C VAL A 226 3.02 -33.62 -1.21
N LYS A 227 2.00 -34.19 -0.57
CA LYS A 227 1.77 -35.62 -0.48
C LYS A 227 0.58 -35.98 -1.34
N LEU A 228 0.77 -36.95 -2.23
CA LEU A 228 -0.30 -37.64 -2.93
C LEU A 228 -0.51 -39.00 -2.26
N SER A 229 -1.76 -39.40 -2.06
CA SER A 229 -2.11 -40.69 -1.46
C SER A 229 -3.24 -41.36 -2.23
N LEU A 230 -3.20 -42.67 -2.38
CA LEU A 230 -4.36 -43.44 -2.82
C LEU A 230 -5.44 -43.43 -1.75
N LYS A 231 -6.67 -43.05 -2.10
CA LYS A 231 -7.85 -43.16 -1.23
C LYS A 231 -8.31 -44.60 -1.07
N VAL A 232 -8.14 -45.41 -2.11
CA VAL A 232 -8.55 -46.82 -2.16
C VAL A 232 -7.39 -47.67 -2.67
N LYS A 233 -7.26 -48.89 -2.16
CA LYS A 233 -6.27 -49.84 -2.69
C LYS A 233 -6.59 -50.14 -4.16
N SER A 234 -5.66 -49.83 -5.04
CA SER A 234 -5.72 -50.12 -6.47
C SER A 234 -4.40 -50.74 -6.92
N GLU A 235 -4.45 -51.59 -7.95
CA GLU A 235 -3.25 -52.19 -8.54
C GLU A 235 -2.31 -51.12 -9.11
N SER A 236 -2.88 -50.08 -9.74
CA SER A 236 -2.12 -48.97 -10.32
C SER A 236 -3.04 -47.81 -10.69
N VAL A 237 -2.72 -46.59 -10.27
CA VAL A 237 -3.42 -45.35 -10.67
C VAL A 237 -2.41 -44.36 -11.21
N ASP A 238 -2.56 -44.01 -12.48
CA ASP A 238 -1.80 -42.93 -13.09
C ASP A 238 -2.40 -41.57 -12.75
N TYR A 239 -1.53 -40.58 -12.51
CA TYR A 239 -1.95 -39.22 -12.22
C TYR A 239 -1.11 -38.18 -12.97
N LYS A 240 -1.72 -37.02 -13.17
CA LYS A 240 -1.08 -35.79 -13.64
C LYS A 240 -1.22 -34.72 -12.56
N LEU A 241 -0.09 -34.30 -11.99
CA LEU A 241 0.00 -33.24 -11.00
C LEU A 241 0.43 -31.93 -11.67
N LYS A 242 -0.29 -30.85 -11.39
CA LYS A 242 0.06 -29.48 -11.75
C LYS A 242 0.19 -28.66 -10.48
N LEU A 243 1.34 -28.04 -10.29
CA LEU A 243 1.59 -27.09 -9.21
C LEU A 243 1.76 -25.71 -9.83
N LYS A 244 1.11 -24.70 -9.26
CA LYS A 244 1.21 -23.32 -9.73
C LYS A 244 1.64 -22.44 -8.57
N PHE A 245 2.65 -21.62 -8.84
CA PHE A 245 3.20 -20.64 -7.92
C PHE A 245 3.13 -19.27 -8.59
N ASP A 246 2.56 -18.29 -7.90
CA ASP A 246 2.72 -16.89 -8.25
C ASP A 246 3.25 -16.15 -7.03
N ALA A 247 4.52 -15.75 -7.13
CA ALA A 247 5.19 -14.80 -6.26
C ALA A 247 4.28 -13.60 -5.99
N VAL A 248 3.94 -13.39 -4.72
CA VAL A 248 3.27 -12.16 -4.30
C VAL A 248 4.35 -11.07 -4.21
N PRO A 249 4.05 -9.81 -4.59
CA PRO A 249 4.93 -8.68 -4.32
C PRO A 249 5.26 -8.56 -2.83
N ILE A 250 6.16 -7.63 -2.50
CA ILE A 250 6.55 -7.37 -1.11
C ILE A 250 5.30 -7.15 -0.24
N ASP A 251 5.22 -7.93 0.85
CA ASP A 251 4.23 -7.87 1.92
C ASP A 251 5.01 -7.77 3.25
N PHE A 252 4.94 -6.61 3.89
CA PHE A 252 5.57 -6.31 5.18
C PHE A 252 4.57 -5.96 6.29
N SER A 253 3.31 -5.68 5.93
CA SER A 253 2.30 -5.17 6.84
C SER A 253 1.32 -6.28 7.19
N GLY A 254 1.00 -6.45 8.47
CA GLY A 254 0.14 -7.56 8.86
C GLY A 254 -1.35 -7.29 8.66
N ASN A 255 -2.13 -8.34 8.41
CA ASN A 255 -3.59 -8.30 8.17
C ASN A 255 -4.44 -8.08 9.41
N ASN A 256 -3.84 -7.66 10.51
CA ASN A 256 -4.56 -7.31 11.73
C ASN A 256 -3.76 -6.31 12.57
N VAL A 257 -4.45 -5.64 13.49
CA VAL A 257 -3.89 -4.62 14.38
C VAL A 257 -2.71 -5.08 15.24
N SER A 258 -2.57 -6.40 15.51
CA SER A 258 -1.47 -6.94 16.32
C SER A 258 -0.19 -7.14 15.51
N ALA A 259 -0.32 -7.37 14.20
CA ALA A 259 0.77 -7.50 13.25
C ALA A 259 1.02 -6.19 12.47
N ALA A 260 0.39 -5.08 12.89
CA ALA A 260 0.48 -3.80 12.20
C ALA A 260 1.92 -3.26 12.13
N ARG A 261 2.31 -2.78 10.96
CA ARG A 261 3.61 -2.16 10.72
C ARG A 261 3.71 -0.82 11.43
N VAL A 262 4.64 -0.68 12.36
CA VAL A 262 4.83 0.58 13.11
C VAL A 262 5.47 1.63 12.19
N VAL A 263 4.84 2.80 12.12
CA VAL A 263 5.33 3.97 11.38
C VAL A 263 5.48 5.18 12.31
N SER A 264 6.43 6.04 11.97
CA SER A 264 6.70 7.26 12.75
C SER A 264 5.83 8.41 12.28
N ALA A 265 5.20 9.12 13.21
CA ALA A 265 4.60 10.42 12.94
C ALA A 265 5.71 11.42 12.58
N SER A 266 5.72 11.92 11.35
CA SER A 266 6.76 12.80 10.84
C SER A 266 6.20 13.84 9.86
N PRO A 267 6.62 15.12 9.94
CA PRO A 267 6.21 16.13 8.97
C PRO A 267 6.82 15.89 7.58
N SER A 268 7.84 15.03 7.47
CA SER A 268 8.43 14.62 6.19
C SER A 268 7.70 13.41 5.61
N VAL A 269 7.46 13.42 4.30
CA VAL A 269 6.79 12.32 3.59
C VAL A 269 7.63 11.06 3.70
N SER A 270 7.02 10.01 4.25
CA SER A 270 7.51 8.63 4.17
C SER A 270 6.65 7.85 3.18
N VAL A 271 7.27 6.94 2.42
CA VAL A 271 6.56 6.14 1.42
C VAL A 271 6.79 4.66 1.72
N PHE A 272 5.69 3.94 1.94
CA PHE A 272 5.69 2.51 2.20
C PHE A 272 5.15 1.77 0.98
N LYS A 273 5.88 0.77 0.50
CA LYS A 273 5.44 -0.10 -0.60
C LYS A 273 4.99 -1.42 -0.02
N ASP A 274 3.82 -1.87 -0.44
CA ASP A 274 3.22 -3.12 -0.01
C ASP A 274 2.23 -3.67 -1.06
N TYR A 275 1.49 -4.71 -0.70
CA TYR A 275 0.52 -5.39 -1.55
C TYR A 275 -0.73 -5.75 -0.76
N VAL A 276 -1.90 -5.62 -1.40
CA VAL A 276 -3.14 -6.23 -0.91
C VAL A 276 -3.78 -7.04 -2.04
N GLY A 277 -4.51 -8.10 -1.69
CA GLY A 277 -5.24 -8.90 -2.65
C GLY A 277 -6.19 -9.94 -2.05
N VAL A 278 -6.68 -10.84 -2.90
CA VAL A 278 -7.71 -11.84 -2.54
C VAL A 278 -7.35 -12.79 -1.38
N LEU A 279 -6.06 -13.00 -1.10
CA LEU A 279 -5.59 -13.82 0.03
C LEU A 279 -4.97 -12.97 1.15
N ASP A 280 -4.81 -11.69 0.88
CA ASP A 280 -4.08 -10.73 1.69
C ASP A 280 -4.90 -9.43 1.73
N SER A 281 -6.06 -9.53 2.38
CA SER A 281 -7.14 -8.57 2.17
C SER A 281 -6.90 -7.21 2.80
N ASP A 282 -6.03 -7.14 3.81
CA ASP A 282 -5.86 -6.00 4.67
C ASP A 282 -4.39 -5.84 5.02
N ASP A 283 -3.93 -4.60 5.02
CA ASP A 283 -2.64 -4.18 5.54
C ASP A 283 -2.84 -3.15 6.64
N TYR A 284 -2.32 -3.43 7.84
CA TYR A 284 -2.38 -2.49 8.95
C TYR A 284 -1.04 -1.81 9.20
N TYR A 285 -1.10 -0.49 9.36
CA TYR A 285 -0.02 0.34 9.87
C TYR A 285 -0.44 0.94 11.21
N LYS A 286 0.51 1.12 12.11
CA LYS A 286 0.29 1.72 13.44
C LYS A 286 1.10 2.99 13.57
N VAL A 287 0.45 4.09 13.93
CA VAL A 287 1.09 5.38 14.24
C VAL A 287 0.71 5.83 15.65
N ASN A 288 1.67 6.41 16.36
CA ASN A 288 1.42 7.12 17.61
C ASN A 288 1.52 8.63 17.40
N ILE A 289 0.40 9.32 17.56
CA ILE A 289 0.29 10.78 17.51
C ILE A 289 0.54 11.31 18.91
N ALA A 290 1.65 12.00 19.13
CA ALA A 290 2.03 12.46 20.47
C ALA A 290 1.20 13.66 20.98
N SER A 291 0.66 14.44 20.05
CA SER A 291 -0.07 15.69 20.26
C SER A 291 -0.95 15.96 19.03
N PRO A 292 -1.99 16.80 19.11
CA PRO A 292 -2.82 17.19 17.99
C PRO A 292 -1.99 17.42 16.73
N SER A 293 -2.30 16.67 15.66
CA SER A 293 -1.52 16.66 14.42
C SER A 293 -2.44 16.50 13.23
N SER A 294 -2.10 17.12 12.10
CA SER A 294 -2.66 16.72 10.82
C SER A 294 -1.98 15.44 10.36
N LEU A 295 -2.76 14.49 9.85
CA LEU A 295 -2.36 13.25 9.21
C LEU A 295 -2.78 13.32 7.75
N ASN A 296 -1.83 13.21 6.82
CA ASN A 296 -2.11 13.11 5.39
C ASN A 296 -1.61 11.77 4.87
N LEU A 297 -2.51 11.09 4.17
CA LEU A 297 -2.27 9.79 3.57
C LEU A 297 -2.61 9.86 2.09
N VAL A 298 -1.73 9.29 1.26
CA VAL A 298 -1.97 9.10 -0.17
C VAL A 298 -1.69 7.65 -0.50
N LEU A 299 -2.70 6.94 -1.00
CA LEU A 299 -2.56 5.60 -1.52
C LEU A 299 -2.53 5.69 -3.06
N ASP A 300 -1.39 5.34 -3.67
CA ASP A 300 -1.23 5.38 -5.13
C ASP A 300 -0.45 4.18 -5.67
N GLY A 301 -0.09 4.20 -6.96
CA GLY A 301 0.63 3.11 -7.61
C GLY A 301 -0.23 1.87 -7.87
N LEU A 302 -1.56 2.03 -7.81
CA LEU A 302 -2.53 0.95 -7.92
C LEU A 302 -2.66 0.41 -9.36
N ALA A 303 -2.74 -0.91 -9.48
CA ALA A 303 -3.08 -1.65 -10.69
C ALA A 303 -4.50 -2.26 -10.63
N ALA A 304 -5.10 -2.29 -9.43
CA ALA A 304 -6.48 -2.68 -9.17
C ALA A 304 -6.98 -1.95 -7.92
N ASP A 305 -8.27 -2.09 -7.62
CA ASP A 305 -8.96 -1.41 -6.53
C ASP A 305 -8.36 -1.73 -5.15
N ALA A 306 -8.12 -0.70 -4.35
CA ALA A 306 -7.77 -0.78 -2.94
C ALA A 306 -8.32 0.47 -2.23
N ASN A 307 -8.67 0.34 -0.96
CA ASN A 307 -9.32 1.38 -0.18
C ASN A 307 -8.45 1.76 1.02
N LEU A 308 -8.62 2.97 1.54
CA LEU A 308 -7.81 3.53 2.60
C LEU A 308 -8.69 3.98 3.78
N GLU A 309 -8.40 3.51 4.98
CA GLU A 309 -9.10 3.90 6.20
C GLU A 309 -8.12 4.24 7.33
N VAL A 310 -8.56 5.12 8.22
CA VAL A 310 -7.89 5.45 9.48
C VAL A 310 -8.82 5.07 10.61
N LEU A 311 -8.32 4.29 11.56
CA LEU A 311 -9.04 3.81 12.72
C LEU A 311 -8.41 4.33 14.01
N ASP A 312 -9.23 4.62 15.01
CA ASP A 312 -8.74 4.89 16.36
C ASP A 312 -8.32 3.59 17.10
N GLN A 313 -7.87 3.73 18.34
CA GLN A 313 -7.44 2.59 19.16
C GLN A 313 -8.57 1.57 19.44
N SER A 314 -9.84 1.97 19.35
CA SER A 314 -11.01 1.08 19.52
C SER A 314 -11.37 0.32 18.24
N GLY A 315 -10.77 0.67 17.10
CA GLY A 315 -11.12 0.14 15.79
C GLY A 315 -12.26 0.90 15.12
N THR A 316 -12.63 2.08 15.61
CA THR A 316 -13.63 2.94 14.97
C THR A 316 -12.99 3.71 13.82
N VAL A 317 -13.59 3.70 12.63
CA VAL A 317 -13.11 4.47 11.48
C VAL A 317 -13.33 5.97 11.73
N VAL A 318 -12.23 6.73 11.70
CA VAL A 318 -12.21 8.20 11.88
C VAL A 318 -11.95 8.95 10.58
N GLY A 319 -11.59 8.24 9.50
CA GLY A 319 -11.60 8.77 8.15
C GLY A 319 -11.32 7.68 7.12
N SER A 320 -11.79 7.88 5.90
CA SER A 320 -11.72 6.86 4.84
C SER A 320 -11.74 7.48 3.46
N SER A 321 -11.21 6.75 2.48
CA SER A 321 -11.33 7.04 1.06
C SER A 321 -11.42 5.73 0.30
N ASN A 322 -12.45 5.62 -0.55
CA ASN A 322 -12.81 4.40 -1.28
C ASN A 322 -13.02 4.69 -2.77
N VAL A 323 -12.07 5.40 -3.40
CA VAL A 323 -12.16 5.79 -4.80
C VAL A 323 -11.91 4.55 -5.67
N PRO A 324 -12.86 4.13 -6.52
CA PRO A 324 -12.76 2.85 -7.19
C PRO A 324 -11.66 2.80 -8.25
N GLY A 325 -11.06 1.62 -8.42
CA GLY A 325 -10.18 1.29 -9.54
C GLY A 325 -8.72 1.62 -9.29
N THR A 326 -8.08 2.40 -10.16
CA THR A 326 -6.64 2.73 -10.04
C THR A 326 -6.40 4.20 -9.70
N ALA A 327 -7.46 4.95 -9.40
CA ALA A 327 -7.32 6.31 -8.91
C ALA A 327 -6.75 6.29 -7.49
N LYS A 328 -6.03 7.35 -7.11
CA LYS A 328 -5.47 7.44 -5.76
C LYS A 328 -6.55 7.70 -4.72
N ASP A 329 -6.36 7.13 -3.54
CA ASP A 329 -7.12 7.50 -2.34
C ASP A 329 -6.37 8.52 -1.50
N LEU A 330 -7.14 9.42 -0.87
CA LEU A 330 -6.61 10.53 -0.09
C LEU A 330 -7.38 10.64 1.22
N VAL A 331 -6.66 10.60 2.34
CA VAL A 331 -7.23 10.90 3.65
C VAL A 331 -6.41 12.02 4.30
N ASN A 332 -7.08 13.11 4.65
CA ASN A 332 -6.54 14.21 5.43
C ASN A 332 -7.40 14.35 6.70
N LEU A 333 -6.79 14.18 7.86
CA LEU A 333 -7.45 14.26 9.15
C LEU A 333 -6.64 15.11 10.11
N SER A 334 -7.27 15.80 11.05
CA SER A 334 -6.63 16.23 12.28
C SER A 334 -6.98 15.25 13.39
N LEU A 335 -5.94 14.72 14.04
CA LEU A 335 -6.04 13.72 15.07
C LEU A 335 -5.57 14.30 16.40
N LYS A 336 -6.23 13.93 17.49
CA LYS A 336 -5.75 14.22 18.86
C LYS A 336 -4.54 13.34 19.19
N GLY A 337 -3.90 13.60 20.33
CA GLY A 337 -2.89 12.68 20.86
C GLY A 337 -3.48 11.28 21.09
N GLY A 338 -2.83 10.23 20.59
CA GLY A 338 -3.32 8.87 20.68
C GLY A 338 -2.65 7.90 19.70
N THR A 339 -2.99 6.62 19.83
CA THR A 339 -2.62 5.57 18.87
C THR A 339 -3.70 5.42 17.81
N TYR A 340 -3.29 5.39 16.55
CA TYR A 340 -4.16 5.20 15.40
C TYR A 340 -3.62 4.09 14.49
N TYR A 341 -4.52 3.52 13.70
CA TYR A 341 -4.22 2.51 12.71
C TYR A 341 -4.61 3.02 11.32
N VAL A 342 -3.76 2.80 10.33
CA VAL A 342 -4.14 2.98 8.92
C VAL A 342 -4.35 1.59 8.34
N ARG A 343 -5.49 1.38 7.70
CA ARG A 343 -5.83 0.14 7.02
C ARG A 343 -5.90 0.38 5.52
N VAL A 344 -5.12 -0.37 4.75
CA VAL A 344 -5.31 -0.51 3.30
C VAL A 344 -6.06 -1.81 3.07
N THR A 345 -7.17 -1.77 2.34
CA THR A 345 -8.00 -2.96 2.10
C THR A 345 -8.10 -3.23 0.60
N ALA A 346 -7.88 -4.48 0.15
CA ALA A 346 -8.12 -4.83 -1.24
C ALA A 346 -9.60 -4.64 -1.63
N GLY A 347 -9.82 -4.12 -2.84
CA GLY A 347 -11.13 -4.12 -3.46
C GLY A 347 -11.64 -5.52 -3.78
N ALA A 348 -12.93 -5.64 -4.13
CA ALA A 348 -13.56 -6.93 -4.38
C ALA A 348 -12.88 -7.68 -5.54
N ASN A 349 -12.31 -8.85 -5.26
CA ASN A 349 -11.52 -9.64 -6.21
C ASN A 349 -10.32 -8.90 -6.83
N ALA A 350 -9.86 -7.83 -6.19
CA ALA A 350 -8.71 -7.05 -6.62
C ALA A 350 -7.42 -7.59 -6.00
N SER A 351 -6.32 -7.30 -6.67
CA SER A 351 -4.96 -7.61 -6.24
C SER A 351 -4.05 -6.53 -6.77
N THR A 352 -3.40 -5.77 -5.89
CA THR A 352 -2.58 -4.64 -6.30
C THR A 352 -1.42 -4.42 -5.35
N SER A 353 -0.26 -4.07 -5.92
CA SER A 353 0.75 -3.37 -5.15
C SER A 353 0.34 -1.92 -4.99
N TYR A 354 0.86 -1.25 -3.96
CA TYR A 354 0.59 0.16 -3.73
C TYR A 354 1.80 0.88 -3.14
N ASN A 355 1.76 2.21 -3.19
CA ASN A 355 2.57 3.07 -2.34
C ASN A 355 1.66 3.85 -1.39
N LEU A 356 1.90 3.73 -0.09
CA LEU A 356 1.26 4.55 0.93
C LEU A 356 2.23 5.66 1.33
N SER A 357 1.95 6.88 0.88
CA SER A 357 2.62 8.08 1.35
C SER A 357 1.98 8.53 2.66
N PHE A 358 2.82 8.82 3.66
CA PHE A 358 2.40 9.13 5.02
C PHE A 358 3.14 10.38 5.51
N THR A 359 2.38 11.40 5.94
CA THR A 359 2.89 12.54 6.71
C THR A 359 2.00 12.84 7.91
N SER A 360 2.63 13.23 9.01
CA SER A 360 1.94 13.71 10.20
C SER A 360 2.64 14.96 10.73
N ALA A 361 1.96 16.10 10.76
CA ALA A 361 2.53 17.36 11.25
C ALA A 361 1.78 17.82 12.51
N PRO A 362 2.47 18.06 13.64
CA PRO A 362 1.82 18.56 14.85
C PRO A 362 1.29 19.98 14.64
N LEU A 363 0.14 20.26 15.26
CA LEU A 363 -0.41 21.61 15.39
C LEU A 363 0.62 22.52 16.06
N LYS A 364 0.82 23.70 15.48
CA LYS A 364 1.67 24.74 16.02
C LYS A 364 0.91 26.05 16.12
N LEU A 365 0.97 26.66 17.28
CA LEU A 365 0.65 28.07 17.47
C LEU A 365 1.91 28.88 17.31
N PHE A 366 1.77 30.08 16.76
CA PHE A 366 2.82 31.05 16.52
C PHE A 366 2.47 32.31 17.28
N GLY A 367 3.27 32.67 18.28
CA GLY A 367 3.05 33.85 19.10
C GLY A 367 4.08 34.93 18.85
N LEU A 368 3.66 36.19 18.73
CA LEU A 368 4.57 37.33 18.66
C LEU A 368 5.05 37.69 20.07
N THR A 369 6.36 37.79 20.30
CA THR A 369 6.89 38.24 21.59
C THR A 369 6.52 39.69 21.87
N SER A 370 6.41 40.07 23.14
CA SER A 370 6.04 41.44 23.56
C SER A 370 6.96 42.54 23.01
N GLU A 371 8.22 42.22 22.71
CA GLU A 371 9.16 43.17 22.09
C GLU A 371 8.87 43.38 20.59
N GLY A 372 8.05 42.52 19.98
CA GLY A 372 7.63 42.63 18.58
C GLY A 372 8.72 42.26 17.56
N THR A 373 9.77 41.56 17.99
CA THR A 373 10.94 41.25 17.16
C THR A 373 11.11 39.76 16.87
N ASN A 374 10.34 38.89 17.52
CA ASN A 374 10.42 37.44 17.36
C ASN A 374 9.04 36.81 17.32
N VAL A 375 8.92 35.73 16.56
CA VAL A 375 7.78 34.82 16.61
C VAL A 375 8.21 33.52 17.27
N VAL A 376 7.41 33.00 18.18
CA VAL A 376 7.64 31.75 18.90
C VAL A 376 6.64 30.72 18.41
N ALA A 377 7.12 29.64 17.81
CA ALA A 377 6.29 28.51 17.43
C ALA A 377 6.30 27.47 18.55
N PHE A 378 5.13 26.99 18.97
CA PHE A 378 4.99 25.99 20.04
C PHE A 378 3.76 25.11 19.84
N ASN A 379 3.75 23.95 20.50
CA ASN A 379 2.59 23.07 20.53
C ASN A 379 1.67 23.48 21.69
N PRO A 380 0.35 23.64 21.48
CA PRO A 380 -0.56 24.06 22.54
C PRO A 380 -0.62 23.09 23.74
N ASP A 381 -0.38 21.79 23.53
CA ASP A 381 -0.35 20.79 24.62
C ASP A 381 1.00 20.75 25.36
N ARG A 382 2.04 21.34 24.76
CA ARG A 382 3.41 21.39 25.28
C ARG A 382 3.98 22.80 25.06
N PRO A 383 3.43 23.83 25.71
CA PRO A 383 3.81 25.23 25.45
C PRO A 383 5.25 25.57 25.85
N THR A 384 5.95 24.66 26.53
CA THR A 384 7.38 24.76 26.83
C THR A 384 8.30 24.34 25.69
N ASP A 385 7.79 23.59 24.69
CA ASP A 385 8.57 23.11 23.55
C ASP A 385 8.52 24.16 22.44
N THR A 386 9.34 25.20 22.60
CA THR A 386 9.32 26.38 21.73
C THR A 386 10.44 26.39 20.70
N VAL A 387 10.16 26.92 19.52
CA VAL A 387 11.15 27.33 18.53
C VAL A 387 10.99 28.82 18.27
N GLN A 388 12.03 29.61 18.50
CA GLN A 388 12.02 31.04 18.28
C GLN A 388 12.55 31.38 16.87
N LEU A 389 11.87 32.31 16.21
CA LEU A 389 12.22 32.87 14.91
C LEU A 389 12.38 34.39 15.03
N GLY A 390 13.57 34.90 14.76
CA GLY A 390 13.82 36.34 14.72
C GLY A 390 13.27 36.97 13.44
N ILE A 391 12.57 38.09 13.58
CA ILE A 391 12.04 38.86 12.46
C ILE A 391 13.12 39.79 11.91
N THR A 392 13.26 39.80 10.58
CA THR A 392 14.21 40.64 9.84
C THR A 392 13.46 41.44 8.76
N GLY A 393 14.09 42.48 8.19
CA GLY A 393 13.47 43.28 7.12
C GLY A 393 12.55 44.43 7.58
N LEU A 394 12.35 44.58 8.90
CA LEU A 394 11.72 45.78 9.47
C LEU A 394 12.66 47.00 9.38
N ALA A 395 12.11 48.21 9.36
CA ALA A 395 12.94 49.42 9.44
C ALA A 395 13.63 49.53 10.81
N ALA A 396 14.70 50.33 10.89
CA ALA A 396 15.43 50.51 12.14
C ALA A 396 14.52 51.05 13.26
N GLY A 397 14.44 50.32 14.38
CA GLY A 397 13.59 50.65 15.53
C GLY A 397 12.10 50.31 15.37
N GLU A 398 11.69 49.76 14.23
CA GLU A 398 10.33 49.29 13.98
C GLU A 398 10.13 47.89 14.56
N THR A 399 8.99 47.66 15.21
CA THR A 399 8.61 46.38 15.83
C THR A 399 7.22 45.98 15.39
N LEU A 400 6.91 44.69 15.38
CA LEU A 400 5.54 44.22 15.16
C LEU A 400 4.70 44.39 16.41
N LYS A 401 3.39 44.57 16.24
CA LYS A 401 2.39 44.70 17.30
C LYS A 401 1.45 43.50 17.37
N VAL A 402 1.17 42.89 16.23
CA VAL A 402 0.30 41.73 16.10
C VAL A 402 0.69 40.97 14.83
N VAL A 403 0.43 39.66 14.81
CA VAL A 403 0.60 38.80 13.64
C VAL A 403 -0.57 37.84 13.51
N ASP A 404 -0.91 37.45 12.29
CA ASP A 404 -1.88 36.39 12.02
C ASP A 404 -1.68 35.71 10.66
N PHE A 405 -2.02 34.42 10.56
CA PHE A 405 -1.96 33.64 9.32
C PHE A 405 -3.23 33.79 8.48
N GLN A 406 -3.04 34.14 7.22
CA GLN A 406 -4.09 33.97 6.23
C GLN A 406 -4.15 32.51 5.78
N SER A 407 -5.12 31.73 6.25
CA SER A 407 -5.25 30.30 5.90
C SER A 407 -5.42 30.02 4.39
N SER A 408 -5.94 31.00 3.61
CA SER A 408 -6.08 30.88 2.15
C SER A 408 -4.77 31.01 1.37
N THR A 409 -3.69 31.50 1.98
CA THR A 409 -2.37 31.62 1.34
C THR A 409 -1.28 30.91 2.12
N GLY A 410 -1.46 30.76 3.44
CA GLY A 410 -0.45 30.26 4.38
C GLY A 410 0.57 31.33 4.79
N ASP A 411 0.33 32.59 4.41
CA ASP A 411 1.22 33.72 4.70
C ASP A 411 0.95 34.27 6.10
N LEU A 412 2.02 34.60 6.85
CA LEU A 412 1.90 35.32 8.11
C LEU A 412 1.91 36.84 7.84
N PHE A 413 0.85 37.53 8.21
CA PHE A 413 0.78 38.98 8.18
C PHE A 413 1.13 39.56 9.54
N GLY A 414 1.68 40.78 9.55
CA GLY A 414 1.94 41.50 10.79
C GLY A 414 1.82 43.01 10.63
N LEU A 415 1.20 43.67 11.61
CA LEU A 415 1.17 45.14 11.68
C LEU A 415 2.28 45.65 12.60
N SER A 416 2.97 46.69 12.17
CA SER A 416 4.09 47.27 12.89
C SER A 416 3.73 48.52 13.72
N SER A 417 4.64 48.89 14.62
CA SER A 417 4.63 50.13 15.39
C SER A 417 4.68 51.40 14.54
N ALA A 418 5.04 51.28 13.26
CA ALA A 418 5.02 52.37 12.29
C ALA A 418 3.79 52.33 11.37
N ASN A 419 2.73 51.59 11.75
CA ASN A 419 1.48 51.49 11.01
C ASN A 419 1.69 50.97 9.57
N LYS A 420 2.55 49.96 9.42
CA LYS A 420 2.77 49.26 8.15
C LYS A 420 2.34 47.80 8.28
N LEU A 421 1.75 47.28 7.22
CA LEU A 421 1.47 45.86 7.08
C LEU A 421 2.68 45.17 6.45
N TYR A 422 3.09 44.05 7.03
CA TYR A 422 4.15 43.20 6.55
C TYR A 422 3.60 41.82 6.21
N LYS A 423 4.19 41.19 5.21
CA LYS A 423 4.11 39.74 4.98
C LYS A 423 5.42 39.11 5.43
N ILE A 424 5.34 38.06 6.23
CA ILE A 424 6.47 37.45 6.95
C ILE A 424 6.62 35.99 6.49
N ASP A 425 7.81 35.64 6.04
CA ASP A 425 8.17 34.25 5.76
C ASP A 425 8.55 33.55 7.07
N VAL A 426 7.78 32.53 7.47
CA VAL A 426 7.99 31.82 8.74
C VAL A 426 9.10 30.77 8.70
N ALA A 427 9.70 30.50 7.55
CA ALA A 427 10.89 29.66 7.43
C ALA A 427 12.18 30.46 7.68
N THR A 428 12.18 31.74 7.30
CA THR A 428 13.38 32.60 7.32
C THR A 428 13.29 33.79 8.28
N GLY A 429 12.07 34.19 8.69
CA GLY A 429 11.81 35.39 9.48
C GLY A 429 11.85 36.68 8.66
N ALA A 430 11.99 36.62 7.34
CA ALA A 430 12.06 37.81 6.49
C ALA A 430 10.67 38.47 6.37
N ALA A 431 10.58 39.73 6.76
CA ALA A 431 9.39 40.57 6.62
C ALA A 431 9.53 41.50 5.40
N ILE A 432 8.50 41.54 4.56
CA ILE A 432 8.41 42.43 3.40
C ILE A 432 7.23 43.37 3.62
N ALA A 433 7.49 44.68 3.54
CA ALA A 433 6.46 45.70 3.67
C ALA A 433 5.48 45.62 2.50
N MET A 434 4.19 45.60 2.82
CA MET A 434 3.10 45.69 1.86
C MET A 434 2.86 47.15 1.47
N THR A 435 2.42 47.38 0.24
CA THR A 435 2.19 48.70 -0.33
C THR A 435 0.70 49.06 -0.29
N LEU A 436 0.38 50.15 0.39
CA LEU A 436 -0.97 50.70 0.38
C LEU A 436 -1.31 51.26 -1.01
N SER A 437 -2.39 50.77 -1.62
CA SER A 437 -2.95 51.31 -2.87
C SER A 437 -3.67 52.63 -2.58
N THR A 438 -3.36 53.66 -3.35
CA THR A 438 -4.09 54.95 -3.31
C THR A 438 -5.42 54.89 -4.05
N SER A 439 -5.63 53.89 -4.92
CA SER A 439 -6.91 53.63 -5.59
C SER A 439 -7.76 52.69 -4.72
N GLY A 440 -9.02 53.06 -4.47
CA GLY A 440 -9.97 52.23 -3.72
C GLY A 440 -9.88 52.32 -2.18
N THR A 441 -9.13 53.27 -1.63
CA THR A 441 -9.19 53.61 -0.20
C THR A 441 -10.37 54.55 0.06
N THR A 442 -11.29 54.15 0.93
CA THR A 442 -12.48 54.93 1.28
C THR A 442 -12.40 55.39 2.73
N SER A 443 -12.32 56.72 2.92
CA SER A 443 -12.46 57.37 4.21
C SER A 443 -13.91 57.84 4.35
N THR A 444 -14.68 57.21 5.23
CA THR A 444 -16.10 57.54 5.46
C THR A 444 -16.29 58.48 6.65
N THR A 445 -15.26 58.72 7.45
CA THR A 445 -15.25 59.69 8.57
C THR A 445 -13.99 60.56 8.53
N PRO A 446 -14.11 61.89 8.72
CA PRO A 446 -12.94 62.75 8.88
C PRO A 446 -12.19 62.31 10.14
N SER A 447 -11.00 61.74 9.96
CA SER A 447 -10.02 61.64 11.04
C SER A 447 -9.84 63.05 11.61
N THR A 448 -10.05 63.23 12.92
CA THR A 448 -9.73 64.47 13.63
C THR A 448 -8.22 64.74 13.69
N GLY A 449 -7.41 63.92 13.03
CA GLY A 449 -5.98 64.08 12.83
C GLY A 449 -5.58 64.44 11.39
N THR A 450 -4.46 65.13 11.25
CA THR A 450 -3.83 65.55 9.99
C THR A 450 -3.16 64.41 9.21
N SER A 451 -3.34 63.14 9.61
CA SER A 451 -2.74 62.00 8.94
C SER A 451 -3.51 61.64 7.68
N THR A 452 -2.82 61.67 6.54
CA THR A 452 -3.34 61.17 5.26
C THR A 452 -3.16 59.66 5.08
N ASN A 453 -2.55 58.97 6.06
CA ASN A 453 -2.41 57.51 6.04
C ASN A 453 -3.66 56.85 6.66
N PRO A 454 -4.50 56.14 5.88
CA PRO A 454 -5.71 55.48 6.39
C PRO A 454 -5.43 54.30 7.34
N LEU A 455 -4.18 53.83 7.40
CA LEU A 455 -3.72 52.84 8.38
C LEU A 455 -3.06 53.47 9.62
N ALA A 456 -3.13 54.79 9.80
CA ALA A 456 -2.63 55.43 11.01
C ALA A 456 -3.56 55.09 12.20
N LEU A 457 -3.22 54.03 12.93
CA LEU A 457 -3.94 53.57 14.11
C LEU A 457 -3.50 54.34 15.36
N THR A 458 -4.45 54.50 16.27
CA THR A 458 -4.31 55.00 17.63
C THR A 458 -4.61 53.89 18.63
N GLY A 459 -4.16 54.07 19.87
CA GLY A 459 -4.20 53.03 20.88
C GLY A 459 -2.86 52.31 21.05
N THR A 460 -2.80 51.38 21.99
CA THR A 460 -1.58 50.65 22.37
C THR A 460 -1.63 49.17 22.02
N ALA A 461 -2.82 48.57 22.03
CA ALA A 461 -3.05 47.17 21.72
C ALA A 461 -3.85 47.04 20.41
N ILE A 462 -3.51 46.05 19.60
CA ILE A 462 -4.07 45.85 18.26
C ILE A 462 -4.53 44.40 18.14
N GLY A 463 -5.83 44.21 17.87
CA GLY A 463 -6.36 42.93 17.42
C GLY A 463 -6.32 42.87 15.90
N LEU A 464 -5.79 41.78 15.34
CA LEU A 464 -5.77 41.54 13.91
C LEU A 464 -6.08 40.08 13.63
N ASP A 465 -6.90 39.82 12.62
CA ASP A 465 -7.10 38.47 12.14
C ASP A 465 -7.53 38.43 10.66
N CYS A 466 -7.19 37.36 9.96
CA CYS A 466 -7.48 37.16 8.54
C CYS A 466 -8.75 36.33 8.32
N ASP A 467 -9.75 36.90 7.66
CA ASP A 467 -10.96 36.16 7.30
C ASP A 467 -10.64 35.05 6.29
N PRO A 468 -10.82 33.76 6.63
CA PRO A 468 -10.48 32.64 5.75
C PRO A 468 -11.40 32.55 4.52
N THR A 469 -12.57 33.20 4.54
CA THR A 469 -13.50 33.23 3.40
C THR A 469 -13.17 34.34 2.41
N SER A 470 -13.02 35.59 2.87
CA SER A 470 -12.78 36.73 1.97
C SER A 470 -11.30 37.02 1.73
N GLY A 471 -10.41 36.55 2.61
CA GLY A 471 -9.01 36.93 2.63
C GLY A 471 -8.75 38.36 3.11
N ASN A 472 -9.79 39.09 3.55
CA ASN A 472 -9.62 40.39 4.17
C ASN A 472 -9.01 40.27 5.56
N ILE A 473 -8.26 41.28 5.96
CA ILE A 473 -7.69 41.37 7.30
C ILE A 473 -8.52 42.37 8.10
N ARG A 474 -9.05 41.94 9.24
CA ARG A 474 -9.71 42.80 10.23
C ARG A 474 -8.68 43.34 11.18
N VAL A 475 -8.82 44.62 11.52
CA VAL A 475 -7.97 45.27 12.50
C VAL A 475 -8.83 46.08 13.44
N VAL A 476 -8.60 45.91 14.74
CA VAL A 476 -9.19 46.72 15.80
C VAL A 476 -8.15 47.19 16.79
N THR A 477 -8.46 48.24 17.55
CA THR A 477 -7.59 48.71 18.64
C THR A 477 -8.36 48.93 19.93
N ASP A 478 -7.62 49.05 21.03
CA ASP A 478 -8.09 49.52 22.35
C ASP A 478 -8.62 50.97 22.35
N ALA A 479 -8.57 51.66 21.21
CA ALA A 479 -9.17 52.98 20.99
C ALA A 479 -10.47 52.92 20.15
N ASP A 480 -11.13 51.75 20.12
CA ASP A 480 -12.38 51.47 19.41
C ASP A 480 -12.30 51.61 17.89
N GLU A 481 -11.09 51.68 17.33
CA GLU A 481 -10.92 51.76 15.89
C GLU A 481 -11.19 50.41 15.24
N HIS A 482 -11.82 50.42 14.07
CA HIS A 482 -12.09 49.24 13.26
C HIS A 482 -11.72 49.53 11.81
N ARG A 483 -10.93 48.64 11.19
CA ARG A 483 -10.48 48.73 9.80
C ARG A 483 -10.58 47.39 9.09
N VAL A 484 -10.74 47.47 7.77
CA VAL A 484 -10.57 46.34 6.85
C VAL A 484 -9.46 46.62 5.89
N LEU A 485 -8.54 45.67 5.80
CA LEU A 485 -7.50 45.67 4.80
C LEU A 485 -7.83 44.59 3.77
N THR A 486 -7.95 44.98 2.51
CA THR A 486 -8.29 44.08 1.41
C THR A 486 -7.09 43.93 0.48
N PRO A 487 -6.53 42.71 0.33
CA PRO A 487 -5.53 42.44 -0.70
C PRO A 487 -6.07 42.80 -2.10
N VAL A 488 -5.26 43.48 -2.91
CA VAL A 488 -5.68 43.84 -4.28
C VAL A 488 -5.52 42.63 -5.19
N SER A 489 -6.62 42.23 -5.85
CA SER A 489 -6.62 41.12 -6.81
C SER A 489 -5.57 41.31 -7.91
N GLY A 490 -4.80 40.26 -8.19
CA GLY A 490 -3.72 40.27 -9.19
C GLY A 490 -2.41 40.91 -8.72
N SER A 491 -2.33 41.38 -7.47
CA SER A 491 -1.11 41.89 -6.85
C SER A 491 -0.62 40.95 -5.74
N THR A 492 0.71 40.88 -5.57
CA THR A 492 1.34 40.05 -4.53
C THR A 492 1.70 40.83 -3.27
N ASN A 493 1.66 42.16 -3.32
CA ASN A 493 2.13 43.02 -2.23
C ASN A 493 1.37 44.33 -2.08
N THR A 494 0.16 44.47 -2.64
CA THR A 494 -0.66 45.68 -2.47
C THR A 494 -2.00 45.39 -1.81
N PHE A 495 -2.48 46.35 -1.02
CA PHE A 495 -3.75 46.27 -0.30
C PHE A 495 -4.46 47.62 -0.28
N THR A 496 -5.77 47.63 -0.05
CA THR A 496 -6.55 48.85 0.26
C THR A 496 -6.97 48.83 1.73
N VAL A 497 -7.36 49.99 2.26
CA VAL A 497 -7.87 50.15 3.63
C VAL A 497 -9.24 50.81 3.56
N VAL A 498 -10.19 50.25 4.29
CA VAL A 498 -11.50 50.84 4.57
C VAL A 498 -11.58 51.17 6.06
N MET A 499 -12.01 52.38 6.37
CA MET A 499 -12.32 52.78 7.74
C MET A 499 -13.77 52.44 8.06
N ASP A 500 -13.96 51.58 9.06
CA ASP A 500 -15.27 51.06 9.42
C ASP A 500 -15.83 51.77 10.66
N THR A 501 -17.09 51.47 10.98
CA THR A 501 -17.76 52.04 12.15
C THR A 501 -17.01 51.63 13.41
N ALA A 502 -16.74 52.61 14.31
CA ALA A 502 -16.07 52.38 15.57
C ALA A 502 -16.76 51.31 16.42
N LEU A 503 -15.99 50.61 17.24
CA LEU A 503 -16.51 49.55 18.10
C LEU A 503 -17.49 50.10 19.13
N ALA A 504 -18.63 49.43 19.27
CA ALA A 504 -19.62 49.72 20.30
C ALA A 504 -20.46 48.49 20.59
N TYR A 505 -20.79 48.25 21.87
CA TYR A 505 -21.75 47.20 22.21
C TYR A 505 -23.13 47.51 21.63
N ALA A 506 -23.76 46.49 21.04
CA ALA A 506 -25.06 46.62 20.40
C ALA A 506 -26.16 47.00 21.41
N THR A 507 -27.18 47.71 20.95
CA THR A 507 -28.36 48.01 21.76
C THR A 507 -28.99 46.71 22.27
N GLY A 508 -29.18 46.61 23.60
CA GLY A 508 -29.74 45.43 24.25
C GLY A 508 -28.69 44.39 24.68
N ASP A 509 -27.41 44.59 24.34
CA ASP A 509 -26.32 43.81 24.90
C ASP A 509 -26.17 44.09 26.42
N ALA A 510 -25.67 43.10 27.16
CA ALA A 510 -25.39 43.25 28.60
C ALA A 510 -24.42 44.41 28.90
N ASN A 511 -23.53 44.72 27.95
CA ASN A 511 -22.51 45.75 28.05
C ASN A 511 -22.80 46.98 27.18
N ALA A 512 -24.04 47.19 26.73
CA ALA A 512 -24.44 48.28 25.81
C ALA A 512 -24.04 49.71 26.26
N ALA A 513 -23.80 49.93 27.56
CA ALA A 513 -23.39 51.22 28.12
C ALA A 513 -21.88 51.32 28.42
N GLN A 514 -21.11 50.25 28.18
CA GLN A 514 -19.66 50.22 28.42
C GLN A 514 -18.91 50.66 27.17
N ASN A 515 -17.74 51.28 27.37
CA ASN A 515 -16.78 51.48 26.29
C ASN A 515 -16.06 50.14 26.02
N PRO A 516 -16.03 49.63 24.77
CA PRO A 516 -15.26 48.45 24.47
C PRO A 516 -13.76 48.65 24.71
N ASN A 517 -13.06 47.53 24.93
CA ASN A 517 -11.61 47.48 24.85
C ASN A 517 -11.17 46.15 24.21
N VAL A 518 -11.44 46.00 22.91
CA VAL A 518 -11.20 44.75 22.17
C VAL A 518 -9.78 44.75 21.59
N THR A 519 -8.93 43.84 22.06
CA THR A 519 -7.49 43.86 21.75
C THR A 519 -6.99 42.61 21.03
N ALA A 520 -7.83 41.60 20.84
CA ALA A 520 -7.51 40.38 20.11
C ALA A 520 -8.73 39.91 19.31
N LEU A 521 -8.50 39.33 18.14
CA LEU A 521 -9.54 38.88 17.20
C LEU A 521 -9.26 37.44 16.76
N ALA A 522 -10.30 36.67 16.47
CA ALA A 522 -10.17 35.36 15.84
C ALA A 522 -11.44 34.97 15.05
N TYR A 523 -11.25 34.41 13.87
CA TYR A 523 -12.26 33.94 12.95
C TYR A 523 -12.43 32.44 13.12
N SER A 524 -13.67 32.00 13.33
CA SER A 524 -13.98 30.57 13.27
C SER A 524 -13.88 30.03 11.84
N ASN A 525 -13.82 28.71 11.70
CA ASN A 525 -13.71 28.03 10.40
C ASN A 525 -12.46 28.51 9.64
N ASN A 526 -11.37 28.71 10.38
CA ASN A 526 -10.06 29.11 9.85
C ASN A 526 -9.43 27.93 9.10
N PHE A 527 -9.87 27.70 7.87
CA PHE A 527 -9.29 26.72 6.96
C PHE A 527 -9.45 27.18 5.50
N ARG A 528 -8.55 26.70 4.63
CA ARG A 528 -8.59 27.02 3.21
C ARG A 528 -9.90 26.54 2.56
N GLY A 529 -10.60 27.47 1.91
CA GLY A 529 -11.86 27.17 1.22
C GLY A 529 -13.10 27.25 2.12
N SER A 530 -12.96 27.80 3.32
CA SER A 530 -14.09 28.11 4.20
C SER A 530 -15.12 29.00 3.50
N THR A 531 -16.40 28.64 3.63
CA THR A 531 -17.53 29.36 3.03
C THR A 531 -18.32 30.21 4.02
N SER A 532 -18.01 30.12 5.31
CA SER A 532 -18.69 30.86 6.38
C SER A 532 -17.78 31.00 7.59
N THR A 533 -17.75 32.20 8.18
CA THR A 533 -16.88 32.54 9.30
C THR A 533 -17.63 33.40 10.29
N ALA A 534 -17.25 33.32 11.56
CA ALA A 534 -17.72 34.20 12.62
C ALA A 534 -16.51 34.86 13.28
N LEU A 535 -16.57 36.19 13.45
CA LEU A 535 -15.50 36.94 14.11
C LEU A 535 -15.78 37.07 15.60
N TYR A 536 -14.83 36.58 16.39
CA TYR A 536 -14.79 36.73 17.83
C TYR A 536 -13.67 37.70 18.22
N GLY A 537 -13.78 38.25 19.43
CA GLY A 537 -12.71 39.05 20.03
C GLY A 537 -12.68 38.95 21.54
N ILE A 538 -11.61 39.45 22.12
CA ILE A 538 -11.42 39.53 23.57
C ILE A 538 -11.48 41.00 23.99
N ASP A 539 -12.48 41.34 24.81
CA ASP A 539 -12.49 42.59 25.56
C ASP A 539 -11.70 42.40 26.85
N THR A 540 -10.54 43.05 26.95
CA THR A 540 -9.58 42.86 28.06
C THR A 540 -9.88 43.74 29.27
N THR A 541 -10.84 44.67 29.18
CA THR A 541 -11.29 45.43 30.37
C THR A 541 -12.44 44.71 31.06
N LEU A 542 -13.32 44.10 30.27
CA LEU A 542 -14.48 43.37 30.79
C LEU A 542 -14.21 41.88 30.99
N ASP A 543 -13.01 41.40 30.63
CA ASP A 543 -12.65 39.98 30.59
C ASP A 543 -13.74 39.15 29.92
N ALA A 544 -14.13 39.54 28.70
CA ALA A 544 -15.25 38.96 27.99
C ALA A 544 -14.88 38.49 26.59
N LEU A 545 -15.41 37.32 26.21
CA LEU A 545 -15.48 36.91 24.82
C LEU A 545 -16.64 37.66 24.17
N VAL A 546 -16.38 38.31 23.04
CA VAL A 546 -17.38 39.05 22.26
C VAL A 546 -17.42 38.55 20.82
N ARG A 547 -18.52 38.80 20.13
CA ARG A 547 -18.63 38.70 18.68
C ARG A 547 -18.72 40.07 18.06
N LEU A 548 -17.91 40.30 17.02
CA LEU A 548 -18.04 41.47 16.16
C LEU A 548 -18.96 41.13 15.00
N ALA A 549 -19.91 42.01 14.69
CA ALA A 549 -20.89 41.80 13.64
C ALA A 549 -20.21 41.43 12.31
N GLU A 550 -20.67 40.33 11.70
CA GLU A 550 -20.13 39.84 10.44
C GLU A 550 -20.34 40.84 9.31
N VAL A 551 -19.38 40.85 8.39
CA VAL A 551 -19.35 41.81 7.30
C VAL A 551 -19.64 41.09 6.01
N THR A 552 -20.77 41.42 5.43
CA THR A 552 -21.07 41.02 4.06
C THR A 552 -20.57 42.11 3.12
N ALA A 553 -20.17 41.75 1.90
CA ALA A 553 -19.74 42.72 0.89
C ALA A 553 -20.79 43.81 0.58
N ALA A 554 -22.04 43.63 1.02
CA ALA A 554 -23.14 44.58 0.86
C ALA A 554 -23.16 45.70 1.92
N VAL A 555 -22.38 45.61 3.01
CA VAL A 555 -22.40 46.57 4.13
C VAL A 555 -21.03 47.24 4.26
N VAL A 556 -20.88 48.40 3.63
CA VAL A 556 -19.67 49.25 3.69
C VAL A 556 -20.10 50.68 4.08
N PRO A 557 -19.58 51.27 5.18
CA PRO A 557 -18.62 50.68 6.12
C PRO A 557 -19.24 49.51 6.90
N ALA A 558 -18.41 48.58 7.33
CA ALA A 558 -18.83 47.49 8.19
C ALA A 558 -19.31 48.00 9.56
N PRO A 559 -20.29 47.31 10.18
CA PRO A 559 -20.72 47.62 11.53
C PRO A 559 -19.62 47.30 12.55
N GLY A 560 -19.47 48.18 13.54
CA GLY A 560 -18.61 47.99 14.72
C GLY A 560 -19.35 47.34 15.91
N ASN A 561 -20.53 46.78 15.68
CA ASN A 561 -21.41 46.33 16.75
C ASN A 561 -20.87 45.04 17.40
N LEU A 562 -20.67 45.10 18.72
CA LEU A 562 -20.25 43.98 19.55
C LEU A 562 -21.44 43.34 20.25
N THR A 563 -21.40 42.02 20.39
CA THR A 563 -22.31 41.24 21.23
C THR A 563 -21.51 40.38 22.19
N THR A 564 -21.85 40.41 23.47
CA THR A 564 -21.18 39.66 24.52
C THR A 564 -21.57 38.18 24.45
N VAL A 565 -20.58 37.29 24.38
CA VAL A 565 -20.79 35.83 24.46
C VAL A 565 -20.80 35.38 25.91
N GLY A 566 -19.81 35.81 26.69
CA GLY A 566 -19.72 35.50 28.11
C GLY A 566 -18.37 35.86 28.71
N ALA A 567 -18.28 35.79 30.03
CA ALA A 567 -17.06 36.13 30.77
C ALA A 567 -15.98 35.04 30.58
N LEU A 568 -14.72 35.48 30.44
CA LEU A 568 -13.53 34.63 30.40
C LEU A 568 -13.28 33.97 31.76
N GLY A 569 -13.64 34.67 32.85
CA GLY A 569 -13.44 34.18 34.23
C GLY A 569 -11.99 34.26 34.72
N VAL A 570 -11.11 34.89 33.95
CA VAL A 570 -9.72 35.21 34.29
C VAL A 570 -9.40 36.59 33.74
N ASP A 571 -8.49 37.30 34.39
CA ASP A 571 -8.01 38.64 34.01
C ASP A 571 -7.04 38.52 32.81
N PHE A 572 -7.48 39.02 31.65
CA PHE A 572 -6.68 39.03 30.43
C PHE A 572 -5.84 40.30 30.33
N SER A 573 -4.54 40.12 30.07
CA SER A 573 -3.60 41.21 29.82
C SER A 573 -4.10 42.16 28.72
N PRO A 574 -3.92 43.49 28.85
CA PRO A 574 -4.30 44.46 27.83
C PRO A 574 -3.69 44.20 26.44
N SER A 575 -2.57 43.48 26.39
CA SER A 575 -2.05 42.89 25.15
C SER A 575 -2.27 41.39 25.21
N ALA A 576 -3.40 40.96 24.65
CA ALA A 576 -3.81 39.56 24.55
C ALA A 576 -3.61 39.04 23.12
N GLY A 577 -3.41 37.72 22.98
CA GLY A 577 -3.51 37.03 21.71
C GLY A 577 -4.75 36.15 21.67
N PHE A 578 -5.34 35.96 20.50
CA PHE A 578 -6.50 35.08 20.33
C PHE A 578 -6.46 34.48 18.93
N ASP A 579 -6.72 33.19 18.80
CA ASP A 579 -6.88 32.54 17.50
C ASP A 579 -7.80 31.31 17.61
N ILE A 580 -8.46 30.95 16.52
CA ILE A 580 -9.33 29.78 16.42
C ILE A 580 -8.78 28.85 15.34
N PHE A 581 -8.26 27.70 15.78
CA PHE A 581 -7.89 26.61 14.90
C PHE A 581 -9.13 25.82 14.49
N THR A 582 -9.27 25.49 13.20
CA THR A 582 -10.30 24.57 12.71
C THR A 582 -9.68 23.29 12.20
N ASP A 583 -10.17 22.16 12.70
CA ASP A 583 -9.70 20.85 12.30
C ASP A 583 -10.36 20.34 11.01
N SER A 584 -9.87 19.23 10.46
CA SER A 584 -10.43 18.61 9.25
C SER A 584 -11.88 18.14 9.40
N ASN A 585 -12.37 17.98 10.63
CA ASN A 585 -13.75 17.63 10.95
C ASN A 585 -14.63 18.87 11.14
N LEU A 586 -14.11 20.07 10.80
CA LEU A 586 -14.76 21.36 10.94
C LEU A 586 -15.04 21.74 12.41
N SER A 587 -14.31 21.16 13.35
CA SER A 587 -14.38 21.51 14.77
C SER A 587 -13.44 22.67 15.07
N ASN A 588 -13.98 23.70 15.73
CA ASN A 588 -13.24 24.88 16.15
C ASN A 588 -12.64 24.69 17.55
N THR A 589 -11.36 25.04 17.72
CA THR A 589 -10.68 25.11 19.01
C THR A 589 -10.08 26.49 19.17
N ALA A 590 -10.56 27.25 20.15
CA ALA A 590 -10.12 28.62 20.39
C ALA A 590 -9.02 28.66 21.47
N TYR A 591 -7.95 29.40 21.18
CA TYR A 591 -6.81 29.59 22.05
C TYR A 591 -6.65 31.08 22.37
N GLY A 592 -6.42 31.42 23.64
CA GLY A 592 -6.11 32.76 24.09
C GLY A 592 -4.75 32.83 24.78
N MET A 593 -4.00 33.89 24.56
CA MET A 593 -2.78 34.22 25.30
C MET A 593 -3.02 35.43 26.19
N SER A 594 -2.65 35.31 27.46
CA SER A 594 -2.58 36.42 28.42
C SER A 594 -1.24 36.38 29.13
N GLY A 595 -0.41 37.40 28.91
CA GLY A 595 0.97 37.40 29.42
C GLY A 595 1.78 36.26 28.80
N SER A 596 2.27 35.34 29.63
CA SER A 596 2.97 34.12 29.20
C SER A 596 2.09 32.86 29.25
N ASP A 597 0.82 32.99 29.63
CA ASP A 597 -0.07 31.86 29.83
C ASP A 597 -0.99 31.63 28.62
N LEU A 598 -1.09 30.38 28.20
CA LEU A 598 -1.99 29.89 27.16
C LEU A 598 -3.27 29.36 27.79
N TYR A 599 -4.40 29.70 27.18
CA TYR A 599 -5.75 29.29 27.58
C TYR A 599 -6.48 28.67 26.40
N SER A 600 -7.36 27.70 26.66
CA SER A 600 -8.48 27.38 25.76
C SER A 600 -9.66 28.27 26.10
N ILE A 601 -10.43 28.73 25.09
CA ILE A 601 -11.62 29.55 25.29
C ILE A 601 -12.85 28.82 24.75
N ASN A 602 -13.91 28.73 25.55
CA ASN A 602 -15.17 28.15 25.11
C ASN A 602 -15.96 29.18 24.27
N LEU A 603 -16.12 28.92 22.97
CA LEU A 603 -16.80 29.85 22.03
C LEU A 603 -18.31 30.02 22.29
N THR A 604 -18.92 29.21 23.16
CA THR A 604 -20.34 29.32 23.54
C THR A 604 -20.53 30.05 24.86
N SER A 605 -19.69 29.79 25.86
CA SER A 605 -19.84 30.38 27.20
C SER A 605 -18.87 31.52 27.51
N GLY A 606 -17.84 31.71 26.70
CA GLY A 606 -16.73 32.64 26.95
C GLY A 606 -15.66 32.11 27.92
N ALA A 607 -15.94 31.07 28.70
CA ALA A 607 -15.04 30.63 29.78
C ALA A 607 -13.65 30.22 29.27
N ALA A 608 -12.60 30.76 29.90
CA ALA A 608 -11.21 30.43 29.65
C ALA A 608 -10.70 29.37 30.64
N ALA A 609 -9.87 28.45 30.16
CA ALA A 609 -9.21 27.44 30.98
C ALA A 609 -7.72 27.39 30.63
N LYS A 610 -6.85 27.52 31.64
CA LYS A 610 -5.40 27.55 31.44
C LYS A 610 -4.88 26.20 30.94
N LEU A 611 -4.14 26.21 29.84
CA LEU A 611 -3.48 25.05 29.24
C LEU A 611 -2.02 24.94 29.69
N GLY A 612 -1.34 26.07 29.89
CA GLY A 612 0.04 26.08 30.37
C GLY A 612 0.71 27.45 30.22
N THR A 613 2.03 27.46 30.36
CA THR A 613 2.85 28.67 30.24
C THR A 613 3.86 28.48 29.11
N VAL A 614 3.98 29.47 28.24
CA VAL A 614 4.95 29.49 27.14
C VAL A 614 6.32 29.88 27.69
N VAL A 615 7.31 29.03 27.45
CA VAL A 615 8.66 29.18 28.01
C VAL A 615 9.68 29.11 26.89
N VAL A 616 10.44 30.19 26.69
CA VAL A 616 11.53 30.25 25.71
C VAL A 616 12.85 30.27 26.45
N ASN A 617 13.75 29.32 26.14
CA ASN A 617 15.06 29.17 26.79
C ASN A 617 14.99 29.15 28.33
N GLY A 618 13.95 28.52 28.89
CA GLY A 618 13.73 28.41 30.34
C GLY A 618 13.09 29.64 30.99
N ILE A 619 12.67 30.65 30.21
CA ILE A 619 12.07 31.90 30.70
C ILE A 619 10.60 31.99 30.24
N PRO A 620 9.62 32.14 31.16
CA PRO A 620 8.26 32.49 30.78
C PRO A 620 8.25 33.73 29.90
N THR A 621 7.71 33.61 28.69
CA THR A 621 7.83 34.64 27.65
C THR A 621 6.46 35.22 27.34
N GLN A 622 6.33 36.54 27.44
CA GLN A 622 5.08 37.23 27.14
C GLN A 622 4.83 37.28 25.64
N LEU A 623 3.62 36.95 25.23
CA LEU A 623 3.17 37.00 23.84
C LEU A 623 1.99 37.98 23.70
N VAL A 624 1.98 38.77 22.63
CA VAL A 624 0.99 39.85 22.38
C VAL A 624 0.08 39.59 21.18
N GLY A 625 0.18 38.39 20.60
CA GLY A 625 -0.64 37.88 19.51
C GLY A 625 -0.35 36.40 19.34
N ILE A 626 -1.33 35.62 18.89
CA ILE A 626 -1.14 34.21 18.50
C ILE A 626 -1.90 33.91 17.22
N SER A 627 -1.40 32.94 16.48
CA SER A 627 -2.05 32.43 15.29
C SER A 627 -1.68 30.97 15.04
N SER A 628 -2.62 30.18 14.55
CA SER A 628 -2.45 28.79 14.17
C SER A 628 -2.19 28.70 12.68
N ARG A 629 -1.29 27.80 12.31
CA ARG A 629 -1.06 27.48 10.90
C ARG A 629 -1.87 26.24 10.55
N VAL A 630 -2.86 26.40 9.68
CA VAL A 630 -3.79 25.36 9.23
C VAL A 630 -3.27 24.64 8.00
#